data_AF-A0A399I118-F1
#
_entry.id   AF-A0A399I118-F1
#
_cell.length_a   1.000
_cell.length_b   1.000
_cell.length_c   1.000
_cell.angle_alpha   90.00
_cell.angle_beta   90.00
_cell.angle_gamma   90.00
#
_symmetry.space_group_name_H-M   'P 1'
#
loop_
_entity.id
_entity.type
_entity.pdbx_description
1 polymer ?
#
loop_
_entity_poly.entity_id
_entity_poly.type
_entity_poly.pdbx_seq_one_letter_code
_entity_poly.pdbx_strand_id
1 'polypeptide(L)'
;MIKRITAVASILTVGIIAGCGGGSGTSTTAPAAQISGVVADGYLQNAEVFLDMNNNYQWDGNEPKTMTDSSGKYTLTVPAADAGKYPVVVHAIAGSTMDRDTNQAVPNSYVLCAPAGKTDFISPMSTLLQQKLAANPGLTMADAMTQLRNQMGMPAGLDMLADYIAGSGAGQTQSQYQTMHQVATQMATLMGSQATLVMPSNSVNAGRFQTMMGVIDQNLPGMVYAMNTGTGSAFMTQMQTQMQTMLMAMNGGSGSTTPLFTNMTSSRYFWNYSGSKMKPTGGGTMGM
;
A
#
# COMPACT_ATOMS: atom_id res chain seq x y z
N MET A 1 19.86 47.53 -36.90
CA MET A 1 20.42 47.15 -38.22
C MET A 1 20.23 45.65 -38.40
N ILE A 2 19.49 45.29 -39.44
CA ILE A 2 19.10 43.92 -39.80
C ILE A 2 20.23 43.26 -40.60
N LYS A 3 20.60 42.03 -40.28
CA LYS A 3 21.37 41.07 -41.11
C LYS A 3 21.27 39.69 -40.43
N ARG A 4 21.09 38.54 -41.06
CA ARG A 4 20.60 38.07 -42.37
C ARG A 4 20.57 36.54 -42.20
N ILE A 5 19.47 35.89 -42.52
CA ILE A 5 19.28 34.42 -42.46
C ILE A 5 20.18 33.76 -43.50
N THR A 6 20.85 32.65 -43.15
CA THR A 6 21.41 31.71 -44.13
C THR A 6 21.21 30.29 -43.64
N ALA A 7 20.28 29.59 -44.29
CA ALA A 7 20.05 28.16 -44.16
C ALA A 7 21.10 27.41 -45.00
N VAL A 8 21.65 26.32 -44.46
CA VAL A 8 22.45 25.36 -45.23
C VAL A 8 21.80 24.00 -45.05
N ALA A 9 21.15 23.55 -46.12
CA ALA A 9 20.66 22.18 -46.30
C ALA A 9 21.86 21.28 -46.62
N SER A 10 21.98 20.16 -45.91
CA SER A 10 22.95 19.10 -46.21
C SER A 10 22.19 17.79 -46.43
N ILE A 11 22.10 17.37 -47.69
CA ILE A 11 21.66 16.06 -48.18
C ILE A 11 22.92 15.24 -48.49
N LEU A 12 22.85 13.90 -48.31
CA LEU A 12 23.75 12.79 -48.72
C LEU A 12 24.12 11.93 -47.49
N THR A 13 24.01 10.60 -47.42
CA THR A 13 23.82 9.54 -48.43
C THR A 13 23.36 8.25 -47.71
N VAL A 14 22.70 7.38 -48.47
CA VAL A 14 22.28 6.01 -48.13
C VAL A 14 23.47 5.11 -47.74
N GLY A 15 23.27 4.28 -46.70
CA GLY A 15 24.11 3.12 -46.39
C GLY A 15 23.22 1.92 -46.07
N ILE A 16 22.90 1.12 -47.10
CA ILE A 16 22.29 -0.20 -46.93
C ILE A 16 23.45 -1.18 -46.73
N ILE A 17 23.60 -1.71 -45.52
CA ILE A 17 24.44 -2.89 -45.30
C ILE A 17 23.48 -4.06 -45.13
N ALA A 18 23.39 -4.87 -46.18
CA ALA A 18 22.82 -6.19 -46.14
C ALA A 18 23.77 -7.10 -45.35
N GLY A 19 23.44 -7.35 -44.08
CA GLY A 19 24.02 -8.43 -43.29
C GLY A 19 23.14 -9.67 -43.41
N CYS A 20 23.48 -10.55 -44.35
CA CYS A 20 22.99 -11.93 -44.37
C CYS A 20 24.00 -12.79 -43.62
N GLY A 21 23.60 -13.39 -42.49
CA GLY A 21 24.46 -14.31 -41.75
C GLY A 21 23.83 -14.83 -40.46
N GLY A 22 23.34 -16.08 -40.51
CA GLY A 22 23.29 -16.98 -39.36
C GLY A 22 22.04 -16.90 -38.48
N GLY A 23 21.11 -17.83 -38.67
CA GLY A 23 20.00 -18.06 -37.76
C GLY A 23 20.47 -18.53 -36.39
N SER A 24 19.92 -17.90 -35.36
CA SER A 24 19.68 -18.44 -34.01
C SER A 24 18.66 -17.49 -33.41
N GLY A 25 17.46 -17.99 -33.11
CA GLY A 25 16.31 -17.17 -32.75
C GLY A 25 16.66 -16.12 -31.69
N THR A 26 16.73 -14.85 -32.10
CA THR A 26 16.68 -13.73 -31.18
C THR A 26 15.29 -13.74 -30.57
N SER A 27 15.17 -14.37 -29.41
CA SER A 27 14.12 -14.03 -28.46
C SER A 27 14.21 -12.53 -28.24
N THR A 28 13.31 -11.77 -28.87
CA THR A 28 13.11 -10.36 -28.58
C THR A 28 12.67 -10.29 -27.13
N THR A 29 13.63 -10.19 -26.21
CA THR A 29 13.34 -9.98 -24.80
C THR A 29 12.55 -8.69 -24.72
N ALA A 30 11.30 -8.77 -24.26
CA ALA A 30 10.48 -7.58 -24.09
C ALA A 30 11.26 -6.55 -23.25
N PRO A 31 11.20 -5.25 -23.59
CA PRO A 31 11.89 -4.23 -22.80
C PRO A 31 11.52 -4.35 -21.33
N ALA A 32 12.50 -4.30 -20.44
CA ALA A 32 12.31 -4.39 -18.99
C ALA A 32 12.48 -3.02 -18.34
N ALA A 33 11.76 -2.78 -17.24
CA ALA A 33 11.88 -1.62 -16.39
C ALA A 33 12.15 -2.06 -14.94
N GLN A 34 12.74 -1.16 -14.15
CA GLN A 34 12.94 -1.37 -12.72
C GLN A 34 11.97 -0.51 -11.93
N ILE A 35 11.32 -1.13 -10.95
CA ILE A 35 10.53 -0.46 -9.92
C ILE A 35 11.26 -0.69 -8.60
N SER A 36 11.51 0.37 -7.85
CA SER A 36 12.20 0.30 -6.57
C SER A 36 11.40 1.04 -5.49
N GLY A 37 11.66 0.69 -4.25
CA GLY A 37 11.04 1.32 -3.10
C GLY A 37 11.47 0.66 -1.80
N VAL A 38 10.73 0.95 -0.75
CA VAL A 38 10.95 0.41 0.59
C VAL A 38 9.67 -0.25 1.10
N VAL A 39 9.79 -1.33 1.86
CA VAL A 39 8.67 -1.96 2.57
C VAL A 39 8.85 -1.72 4.07
N ALA A 40 7.81 -1.21 4.72
CA ALA A 40 7.86 -0.97 6.16
C ALA A 40 6.51 -0.97 6.90
N ASP A 41 6.50 -1.59 8.08
CA ASP A 41 5.71 -1.18 9.25
C ASP A 41 6.64 -0.72 10.39
N GLY A 42 7.70 -1.49 10.63
CA GLY A 42 9.11 -1.11 10.65
C GLY A 42 9.79 -1.61 9.38
N TYR A 43 11.00 -1.14 9.02
CA TYR A 43 11.64 -1.61 7.78
C TYR A 43 11.70 -3.16 7.75
N LEU A 44 11.18 -3.77 6.68
CA LEU A 44 11.03 -5.22 6.61
C LEU A 44 12.09 -5.85 5.71
N GLN A 45 13.02 -6.60 6.30
CA GLN A 45 14.03 -7.37 5.57
C GLN A 45 13.50 -8.77 5.20
N ASN A 46 13.90 -9.30 4.04
CA ASN A 46 13.48 -10.62 3.53
C ASN A 46 11.95 -10.77 3.41
N ALA A 47 11.25 -9.72 3.01
CA ALA A 47 9.85 -9.76 2.61
C ALA A 47 9.76 -10.05 1.11
N GLU A 48 8.81 -10.90 0.70
CA GLU A 48 8.59 -11.22 -0.72
C GLU A 48 7.76 -10.12 -1.37
N VAL A 49 8.26 -9.52 -2.46
CA VAL A 49 7.63 -8.41 -3.18
C VAL A 49 7.34 -8.84 -4.60
N PHE A 50 6.11 -8.67 -5.07
CA PHE A 50 5.73 -9.05 -6.43
C PHE A 50 4.71 -8.08 -7.05
N LEU A 51 4.67 -8.06 -8.39
CA LEU A 51 3.67 -7.30 -9.14
C LEU A 51 2.41 -8.15 -9.31
N ASP A 52 1.31 -7.76 -8.65
CA ASP A 52 0.04 -8.50 -8.68
C ASP A 52 -0.75 -8.11 -9.92
N MET A 53 -0.59 -8.89 -10.98
CA MET A 53 -1.12 -8.63 -12.32
C MET A 53 -2.60 -9.03 -12.45
N ASN A 54 -3.10 -9.88 -11.55
CA ASN A 54 -4.48 -10.39 -11.60
C ASN A 54 -5.34 -9.94 -10.40
N ASN A 55 -4.79 -9.17 -9.46
CA ASN A 55 -5.43 -8.63 -8.26
C ASN A 55 -5.91 -9.70 -7.27
N ASN A 56 -5.20 -10.82 -7.17
CA ASN A 56 -5.54 -11.89 -6.23
C ASN A 56 -4.74 -11.83 -4.91
N TYR A 57 -3.80 -10.89 -4.78
CA TYR A 57 -2.89 -10.72 -3.65
C TYR A 57 -1.96 -11.92 -3.39
N GLN A 58 -1.79 -12.82 -4.34
CA GLN A 58 -0.94 -14.01 -4.26
C GLN A 58 0.09 -13.95 -5.37
N TRP A 59 1.30 -14.42 -5.09
CA TRP A 59 2.29 -14.52 -6.14
C TRP A 59 1.96 -15.71 -7.05
N ASP A 60 1.71 -15.42 -8.32
CA ASP A 60 1.57 -16.42 -9.36
C ASP A 60 2.86 -16.59 -10.17
N GLY A 61 3.08 -17.79 -10.74
CA GLY A 61 4.34 -18.12 -11.42
C GLY A 61 4.68 -17.25 -12.64
N ASN A 62 3.72 -16.50 -13.18
CA ASN A 62 3.90 -15.54 -14.28
C ASN A 62 4.17 -14.11 -13.80
N GLU A 63 4.20 -13.86 -12.50
CA GLU A 63 4.37 -12.54 -11.92
C GLU A 63 5.83 -12.28 -11.51
N PRO A 64 6.40 -11.12 -11.87
CA PRO A 64 7.72 -10.73 -11.40
C PRO A 64 7.76 -10.64 -9.88
N LYS A 65 8.82 -11.17 -9.27
CA LYS A 65 9.07 -11.07 -7.83
C LYS A 65 10.51 -10.77 -7.46
N THR A 66 10.71 -10.26 -6.25
CA THR A 66 11.99 -9.97 -5.63
C THR A 66 11.88 -10.10 -4.10
N MET A 67 12.97 -9.87 -3.38
CA MET A 67 13.00 -9.83 -1.92
C MET A 67 13.53 -8.48 -1.45
N THR A 68 13.06 -8.01 -0.29
CA THR A 68 13.65 -6.83 0.35
C THR A 68 15.01 -7.13 0.98
N ASP A 69 15.90 -6.14 0.95
CA ASP A 69 17.22 -6.20 1.58
C ASP A 69 17.19 -5.87 3.08
N SER A 70 18.37 -5.82 3.70
CA SER A 70 18.53 -5.53 5.14
C SER A 70 18.06 -4.15 5.60
N SER A 71 17.77 -3.25 4.67
CA SER A 71 17.20 -1.91 4.90
C SER A 71 15.74 -1.82 4.48
N GLY A 72 15.11 -2.94 4.14
CA GLY A 72 13.73 -2.99 3.63
C GLY A 72 13.56 -2.53 2.19
N LYS A 73 14.67 -2.23 1.48
CA LYS A 73 14.62 -1.79 0.09
C LYS A 73 14.41 -2.95 -0.84
N TYR A 74 13.70 -2.74 -1.93
CA TYR A 74 13.57 -3.72 -3.01
C TYR A 74 13.84 -3.08 -4.36
N THR A 75 14.21 -3.93 -5.32
CA THR A 75 14.21 -3.58 -6.74
C THR A 75 13.60 -4.74 -7.51
N LEU A 76 12.51 -4.46 -8.21
CA LEU A 76 11.70 -5.40 -8.96
C LEU A 76 11.86 -5.11 -10.45
N THR A 77 12.28 -6.12 -11.20
CA THR A 77 12.38 -6.02 -12.66
C THR A 77 11.06 -6.49 -13.27
N VAL A 78 10.39 -5.61 -14.01
CA VAL A 78 9.08 -5.88 -14.63
C VAL A 78 9.15 -5.65 -16.14
N PRO A 79 8.23 -6.21 -16.94
CA PRO A 79 8.04 -5.76 -18.31
C PRO A 79 7.79 -4.25 -18.34
N ALA A 80 8.47 -3.50 -19.19
CA ALA A 80 8.35 -2.05 -19.27
C ALA A 80 6.91 -1.61 -19.59
N ALA A 81 6.16 -2.44 -20.32
CA ALA A 81 4.76 -2.22 -20.57
C ALA A 81 3.89 -2.27 -19.31
N ASP A 82 4.32 -2.95 -18.24
CA ASP A 82 3.54 -3.17 -17.02
C ASP A 82 3.94 -2.24 -15.88
N ALA A 83 5.02 -1.47 -16.07
CA ALA A 83 5.49 -0.49 -15.10
C ALA A 83 4.37 0.51 -14.75
N GLY A 84 4.00 0.53 -13.46
CA GLY A 84 2.96 1.44 -12.94
C GLY A 84 1.53 1.07 -13.28
N LYS A 85 1.24 -0.08 -13.90
CA LYS A 85 -0.13 -0.52 -14.22
C LYS A 85 -0.82 -1.30 -13.11
N TYR A 86 -0.04 -2.06 -12.36
CA TYR A 86 -0.54 -3.02 -11.39
C TYR A 86 -0.10 -2.66 -9.97
N PRO A 87 -0.88 -3.05 -8.94
CA PRO A 87 -0.43 -2.92 -7.56
C PRO A 87 0.81 -3.78 -7.30
N VAL A 88 1.62 -3.35 -6.35
CA VAL A 88 2.71 -4.17 -5.80
C VAL A 88 2.24 -4.73 -4.47
N VAL A 89 2.39 -6.04 -4.31
CA VAL A 89 1.99 -6.77 -3.10
C VAL A 89 3.24 -7.31 -2.42
N VAL A 90 3.20 -7.33 -1.10
CA VAL A 90 4.27 -7.80 -0.25
C VAL A 90 3.73 -8.84 0.71
N HIS A 91 4.40 -9.97 0.82
CA HIS A 91 4.17 -10.96 1.86
C HIS A 91 5.32 -10.87 2.88
N ALA A 92 4.97 -10.43 4.09
CA ALA A 92 5.82 -10.63 5.25
C ALA A 92 5.58 -12.05 5.77
N ILE A 93 6.64 -12.85 5.89
CA ILE A 93 6.57 -14.29 6.15
C ILE A 93 7.01 -14.58 7.57
N ALA A 94 6.14 -15.24 8.34
CA ALA A 94 6.41 -15.65 9.71
C ALA A 94 7.75 -16.39 9.84
N GLY A 95 8.60 -15.95 10.78
CA GLY A 95 9.90 -16.56 11.05
C GLY A 95 10.99 -16.30 10.00
N SER A 96 10.68 -15.64 8.87
CA SER A 96 11.65 -15.34 7.80
C SER A 96 11.86 -13.84 7.60
N THR A 97 10.78 -13.06 7.55
CA THR A 97 10.85 -11.61 7.42
C THR A 97 11.25 -10.99 8.75
N MET A 98 12.25 -10.12 8.74
CA MET A 98 12.81 -9.47 9.92
C MET A 98 12.31 -8.03 9.99
N ASP A 99 11.64 -7.67 11.07
CA ASP A 99 11.26 -6.29 11.37
C ASP A 99 12.43 -5.59 12.07
N ARG A 100 12.87 -4.47 11.51
CA ARG A 100 14.05 -3.74 12.00
C ARG A 100 13.79 -2.86 13.22
N ASP A 101 12.55 -2.57 13.56
CA ASP A 101 12.25 -1.85 14.80
C ASP A 101 12.41 -2.77 16.02
N THR A 102 11.95 -4.02 15.89
CA THR A 102 12.06 -5.03 16.94
C THR A 102 13.37 -5.84 16.85
N ASN A 103 14.02 -5.86 15.67
CA ASN A 103 15.10 -6.78 15.34
C ASN A 103 14.74 -8.25 15.63
N GLN A 104 13.48 -8.61 15.37
CA GLN A 104 12.94 -9.95 15.49
C GLN A 104 12.24 -10.35 14.18
N ALA A 105 12.20 -11.65 13.91
CA ALA A 105 11.37 -12.14 12.83
C ALA A 105 9.90 -11.87 13.15
N VAL A 106 9.12 -11.50 12.14
CA VAL A 106 7.67 -11.28 12.30
C VAL A 106 7.03 -12.58 12.80
N PRO A 107 6.18 -12.53 13.84
CA PRO A 107 5.65 -13.75 14.46
C PRO A 107 4.57 -14.43 13.62
N ASN A 108 3.87 -13.66 12.78
CA ASN A 108 2.81 -14.15 11.89
C ASN A 108 2.97 -13.51 10.51
N SER A 109 2.56 -14.22 9.47
CA SER A 109 2.59 -13.68 8.11
C SER A 109 1.49 -12.64 7.89
N TYR A 110 1.73 -11.64 7.06
CA TYR A 110 0.72 -10.66 6.66
C TYR A 110 1.04 -10.07 5.29
N VAL A 111 0.04 -9.40 4.71
CA VAL A 111 0.11 -8.85 3.35
C VAL A 111 0.12 -7.32 3.42
N LEU A 112 1.06 -6.68 2.75
CA LEU A 112 1.00 -5.24 2.46
C LEU A 112 0.80 -5.04 0.96
N CYS A 113 0.24 -3.90 0.57
CA CYS A 113 0.15 -3.53 -0.83
C CYS A 113 0.31 -2.03 -1.06
N ALA A 114 0.68 -1.68 -2.28
CA ALA A 114 0.78 -0.31 -2.72
C ALA A 114 0.00 -0.12 -4.03
N PRO A 115 -0.71 1.02 -4.20
CA PRO A 115 -1.39 1.32 -5.44
C PRO A 115 -0.46 1.36 -6.64
N ALA A 116 -1.04 1.10 -7.83
CA ALA A 116 -0.34 1.19 -9.10
C ALA A 116 0.38 2.55 -9.23
N GLY A 117 1.69 2.49 -9.52
CA GLY A 117 2.54 3.69 -9.65
C GLY A 117 2.86 4.43 -8.33
N LYS A 118 2.56 3.84 -7.16
CA LYS A 118 2.86 4.41 -5.82
C LYS A 118 3.74 3.48 -4.99
N THR A 119 4.86 3.09 -5.58
CA THR A 119 5.69 1.95 -5.12
C THR A 119 6.85 2.37 -4.21
N ASP A 120 7.10 3.67 -4.05
CA ASP A 120 8.25 4.21 -3.31
C ASP A 120 8.29 3.72 -1.85
N PHE A 121 7.13 3.60 -1.22
CA PHE A 121 7.01 3.20 0.17
C PHE A 121 5.73 2.37 0.41
N ILE A 122 5.92 1.05 0.60
CA ILE A 122 4.86 0.07 0.83
C ILE A 122 4.72 -0.13 2.34
N SER A 123 3.52 0.14 2.87
CA SER A 123 3.26 0.12 4.31
C SER A 123 1.79 -0.23 4.61
N PRO A 124 1.41 -0.41 5.88
CA PRO A 124 0.01 -0.51 6.26
C PRO A 124 -0.84 0.70 5.77
N MET A 125 -0.24 1.90 5.67
CA MET A 125 -0.92 3.10 5.14
C MET A 125 -1.18 3.01 3.63
N SER A 126 -0.18 2.62 2.84
CA SER A 126 -0.37 2.40 1.39
C SER A 126 -1.37 1.28 1.13
N THR A 127 -1.40 0.28 2.01
CA THR A 127 -2.33 -0.85 1.94
C THR A 127 -3.77 -0.36 2.10
N LEU A 128 -4.05 0.48 3.11
CA LEU A 128 -5.36 1.11 3.27
C LEU A 128 -5.77 1.93 2.05
N LEU A 129 -4.85 2.70 1.47
CA LEU A 129 -5.13 3.50 0.27
C LEU A 129 -5.47 2.61 -0.92
N GLN A 130 -4.71 1.54 -1.14
CA GLN A 130 -5.01 0.55 -2.19
C GLN A 130 -6.40 -0.06 -2.00
N GLN A 131 -6.76 -0.44 -0.76
CA GLN A 131 -8.07 -1.02 -0.49
C GLN A 131 -9.23 -0.03 -0.67
N LYS A 132 -9.04 1.24 -0.28
CA LYS A 132 -10.02 2.31 -0.53
C LYS A 132 -10.28 2.51 -2.02
N LEU A 133 -9.22 2.53 -2.83
CA LEU A 133 -9.32 2.68 -4.28
C LEU A 133 -9.98 1.46 -4.93
N ALA A 134 -9.57 0.25 -4.55
CA ALA A 134 -10.12 -0.99 -5.06
C ALA A 134 -11.62 -1.13 -4.74
N ALA A 135 -12.05 -0.69 -3.56
CA ALA A 135 -13.45 -0.73 -3.15
C ALA A 135 -14.32 0.37 -3.81
N ASN A 136 -13.70 1.43 -4.36
CA ASN A 136 -14.40 2.60 -4.89
C ASN A 136 -13.82 3.04 -6.24
N PRO A 137 -14.30 2.49 -7.37
CA PRO A 137 -13.74 2.78 -8.71
C PRO A 137 -13.75 4.25 -9.14
N GLY A 138 -14.58 5.10 -8.51
CA GLY A 138 -14.62 6.55 -8.77
C GLY A 138 -13.77 7.41 -7.83
N LEU A 139 -13.11 6.81 -6.83
CA LEU A 139 -12.31 7.53 -5.85
C LEU A 139 -10.94 7.84 -6.42
N THR A 140 -10.55 9.12 -6.39
CA THR A 140 -9.20 9.52 -6.80
C THR A 140 -8.17 9.22 -5.71
N MET A 141 -6.90 9.09 -6.09
CA MET A 141 -5.81 8.96 -5.11
C MET A 141 -5.77 10.14 -4.12
N ALA A 142 -6.04 11.37 -4.62
CA ALA A 142 -6.04 12.57 -3.78
C ALA A 142 -7.20 12.56 -2.76
N ASP A 143 -8.38 12.10 -3.16
CA ASP A 143 -9.52 11.94 -2.27
C ASP A 143 -9.30 10.83 -1.24
N ALA A 144 -8.74 9.68 -1.66
CA ALA A 144 -8.38 8.58 -0.77
C ALA A 144 -7.37 9.04 0.29
N MET A 145 -6.35 9.79 -0.13
CA MET A 145 -5.35 10.36 0.78
C MET A 145 -5.98 11.37 1.75
N THR A 146 -6.90 12.21 1.26
CA THR A 146 -7.64 13.16 2.10
C THR A 146 -8.52 12.45 3.13
N GLN A 147 -9.24 11.39 2.74
CA GLN A 147 -10.04 10.58 3.65
C GLN A 147 -9.18 9.94 4.73
N LEU A 148 -8.08 9.28 4.35
CA LEU A 148 -7.16 8.63 5.29
C LEU A 148 -6.57 9.65 6.27
N ARG A 149 -6.10 10.79 5.75
CA ARG A 149 -5.57 11.90 6.54
C ARG A 149 -6.59 12.41 7.56
N ASN A 150 -7.83 12.63 7.13
CA ASN A 150 -8.92 13.09 8.00
C ASN A 150 -9.31 12.04 9.06
N GLN A 151 -9.32 10.75 8.71
CA GLN A 151 -9.56 9.65 9.66
C GLN A 151 -8.50 9.62 10.77
N MET A 152 -7.24 9.86 10.41
CA MET A 152 -6.14 9.87 11.35
C MET A 152 -6.00 11.19 12.12
N GLY A 153 -6.84 12.20 11.83
CA GLY A 153 -6.72 13.52 12.44
C GLY A 153 -5.44 14.27 12.03
N MET A 154 -4.90 13.97 10.85
CA MET A 154 -3.64 14.53 10.36
C MET A 154 -3.82 15.89 9.67
N PRO A 155 -2.84 16.81 9.80
CA PRO A 155 -2.94 18.16 9.23
C PRO A 155 -2.99 18.13 7.70
N ALA A 156 -3.63 19.15 7.10
CA ALA A 156 -3.68 19.30 5.65
C ALA A 156 -2.28 19.38 5.02
N GLY A 157 -2.12 18.69 3.88
CA GLY A 157 -0.85 18.64 3.15
C GLY A 157 0.15 17.60 3.67
N LEU A 158 -0.13 16.88 4.76
CA LEU A 158 0.71 15.75 5.17
C LEU A 158 0.62 14.63 4.13
N ASP A 159 1.78 14.17 3.66
CA ASP A 159 1.88 13.04 2.75
C ASP A 159 1.73 11.72 3.50
N MET A 160 0.65 10.99 3.20
CA MET A 160 0.33 9.71 3.83
C MET A 160 1.10 8.53 3.23
N LEU A 161 1.81 8.73 2.12
CA LEU A 161 2.68 7.74 1.47
C LEU A 161 4.17 8.01 1.67
N ALA A 162 4.52 9.07 2.40
CA ALA A 162 5.91 9.34 2.74
C ALA A 162 6.48 8.25 3.67
N ASP A 163 7.80 8.12 3.64
CA ASP A 163 8.54 7.30 4.60
C ASP A 163 8.41 7.92 6.00
N TYR A 164 7.39 7.49 6.73
CA TYR A 164 7.09 7.97 8.07
C TYR A 164 8.16 7.53 9.09
N ILE A 165 8.96 6.50 8.81
CA ILE A 165 10.01 6.06 9.73
C ILE A 165 11.13 7.07 9.69
N ALA A 166 11.63 7.40 8.50
CA ALA A 166 12.62 8.46 8.33
C ALA A 166 12.08 9.82 8.82
N GLY A 167 10.83 10.14 8.49
CA GLY A 167 10.17 11.39 8.89
C GLY A 167 9.92 11.53 10.40
N SER A 168 9.92 10.44 11.16
CA SER A 168 9.70 10.43 12.62
C SER A 168 10.93 10.87 13.44
N GLY A 169 12.09 11.04 12.80
CA GLY A 169 13.35 11.36 13.47
C GLY A 169 13.54 12.86 13.77
N ALA A 170 13.04 13.75 12.91
CA ALA A 170 13.20 15.20 13.07
C ALA A 170 12.26 15.99 12.16
N GLY A 171 12.02 17.27 12.49
CA GLY A 171 11.32 18.23 11.63
C GLY A 171 9.91 18.60 12.09
N GLN A 172 9.23 19.46 11.32
CA GLN A 172 7.92 20.01 11.71
C GLN A 172 6.80 18.97 11.67
N THR A 173 6.96 17.90 10.90
CA THR A 173 5.99 16.79 10.76
C THR A 173 6.35 15.58 11.61
N GLN A 174 7.35 15.70 12.49
CA GLN A 174 7.91 14.58 13.25
C GLN A 174 6.85 13.85 14.07
N SER A 175 6.03 14.58 14.82
CA SER A 175 5.01 13.97 15.68
C SER A 175 3.92 13.27 14.87
N GLN A 176 3.55 13.80 13.72
CA GLN A 176 2.58 13.17 12.82
C GLN A 176 3.13 11.86 12.25
N TYR A 177 4.40 11.85 11.83
CA TYR A 177 5.05 10.63 11.35
C TYR A 177 5.31 9.61 12.45
N GLN A 178 5.57 10.03 13.69
CA GLN A 178 5.59 9.15 14.86
C GLN A 178 4.21 8.49 15.07
N THR A 179 3.12 9.26 14.99
CA THR A 179 1.77 8.68 15.07
C THR A 179 1.47 7.74 13.92
N MET A 180 1.86 8.08 12.68
CA MET A 180 1.69 7.19 11.53
C MET A 180 2.43 5.86 11.71
N HIS A 181 3.69 5.93 12.14
CA HIS A 181 4.51 4.76 12.43
C HIS A 181 3.88 3.87 13.51
N GLN A 182 3.48 4.48 14.61
CA GLN A 182 2.78 3.83 15.70
C GLN A 182 1.49 3.13 15.23
N VAL A 183 0.64 3.82 14.46
CA VAL A 183 -0.60 3.21 13.94
C VAL A 183 -0.29 2.08 12.96
N ALA A 184 0.73 2.25 12.10
CA ALA A 184 1.14 1.23 11.14
C ALA A 184 1.59 -0.07 11.83
N THR A 185 2.43 0.00 12.86
CA THR A 185 2.86 -1.19 13.61
C THR A 185 1.68 -1.91 14.30
N GLN A 186 0.69 -1.17 14.82
CA GLN A 186 -0.52 -1.76 15.38
C GLN A 186 -1.40 -2.43 14.31
N MET A 187 -1.49 -1.83 13.12
CA MET A 187 -2.19 -2.45 12.00
C MET A 187 -1.49 -3.73 11.57
N ALA A 188 -0.17 -3.72 11.39
CA ALA A 188 0.61 -4.91 11.03
C ALA A 188 0.44 -6.02 12.08
N THR A 189 0.49 -5.68 13.36
CA THR A 189 0.22 -6.60 14.48
C THR A 189 -1.17 -7.23 14.35
N LEU A 190 -2.19 -6.41 14.09
CA LEU A 190 -3.55 -6.89 13.92
C LEU A 190 -3.71 -7.77 12.68
N MET A 191 -3.10 -7.38 11.56
CA MET A 191 -3.11 -8.15 10.32
C MET A 191 -2.46 -9.52 10.52
N GLY A 192 -1.29 -9.56 11.15
CA GLY A 192 -0.62 -10.81 11.53
C GLY A 192 -1.44 -11.66 12.49
N SER A 193 -2.16 -11.05 13.43
CA SER A 193 -3.02 -11.80 14.37
C SER A 193 -4.17 -12.57 13.70
N GLN A 194 -4.54 -12.16 12.48
CA GLN A 194 -5.58 -12.81 11.68
C GLN A 194 -5.02 -13.69 10.55
N ALA A 195 -3.69 -13.90 10.52
CA ALA A 195 -2.99 -14.62 9.45
C ALA A 195 -3.60 -16.00 9.16
N THR A 196 -4.02 -16.74 10.18
CA THR A 196 -4.61 -18.09 10.01
C THR A 196 -5.93 -18.07 9.23
N LEU A 197 -6.66 -16.95 9.26
CA LEU A 197 -7.91 -16.78 8.53
C LEU A 197 -7.70 -16.16 7.16
N VAL A 198 -6.76 -15.21 7.04
CA VAL A 198 -6.54 -14.40 5.83
C VAL A 198 -5.50 -15.02 4.90
N MET A 199 -4.47 -15.67 5.43
CA MET A 199 -3.41 -16.34 4.69
C MET A 199 -3.30 -17.84 5.06
N PRO A 200 -4.41 -18.62 4.98
CA PRO A 200 -4.31 -20.06 5.24
C PRO A 200 -3.31 -20.69 4.26
N SER A 201 -2.31 -21.39 4.80
CA SER A 201 -1.26 -22.05 4.00
C SER A 201 -0.50 -21.11 3.05
N ASN A 202 -0.22 -19.88 3.48
CA ASN A 202 0.44 -18.82 2.69
C ASN A 202 -0.32 -18.38 1.43
N SER A 203 -1.58 -18.78 1.26
CA SER A 203 -2.44 -18.32 0.17
C SER A 203 -3.41 -17.27 0.70
N VAL A 204 -3.45 -16.10 0.08
CA VAL A 204 -4.30 -14.98 0.52
C VAL A 204 -5.76 -15.20 0.13
N ASN A 205 -6.65 -15.26 1.11
CA ASN A 205 -8.09 -15.12 0.85
C ASN A 205 -8.43 -13.64 0.65
N ALA A 206 -8.51 -13.20 -0.60
CA ALA A 206 -8.73 -11.79 -0.96
C ALA A 206 -9.96 -11.17 -0.26
N GLY A 207 -11.08 -11.90 -0.19
CA GLY A 207 -12.29 -11.39 0.48
C GLY A 207 -12.10 -11.15 1.97
N ARG A 208 -11.43 -12.07 2.67
CA ARG A 208 -11.08 -11.89 4.09
C ARG A 208 -10.04 -10.80 4.29
N PHE A 209 -9.05 -10.71 3.43
CA PHE A 209 -8.05 -9.62 3.46
C PHE A 209 -8.71 -8.24 3.33
N GLN A 210 -9.56 -8.07 2.32
CA GLN A 210 -10.30 -6.84 2.10
C GLN A 210 -11.23 -6.51 3.28
N THR A 211 -11.89 -7.52 3.86
CA THR A 211 -12.78 -7.34 5.01
C THR A 211 -12.00 -6.90 6.24
N MET A 212 -10.86 -7.55 6.50
CA MET A 212 -9.92 -7.17 7.54
C MET A 212 -9.51 -5.70 7.39
N MET A 213 -9.06 -5.30 6.19
CA MET A 213 -8.66 -3.92 5.94
C MET A 213 -9.82 -2.93 6.07
N GLY A 214 -11.05 -3.31 5.69
CA GLY A 214 -12.23 -2.46 5.89
C GLY A 214 -12.58 -2.26 7.36
N VAL A 215 -12.43 -3.30 8.20
CA VAL A 215 -12.60 -3.17 9.65
C VAL A 215 -11.50 -2.29 10.26
N ILE A 216 -10.25 -2.41 9.77
CA ILE A 216 -9.16 -1.52 10.18
C ILE A 216 -9.49 -0.08 9.83
N ASP A 217 -9.89 0.18 8.59
CA ASP A 217 -10.22 1.51 8.10
C ASP A 217 -11.30 2.21 8.95
N GLN A 218 -12.38 1.48 9.30
CA GLN A 218 -13.48 2.00 10.13
C GLN A 218 -13.07 2.34 11.56
N ASN A 219 -12.09 1.61 12.10
CA ASN A 219 -11.63 1.77 13.49
C ASN A 219 -10.38 2.64 13.60
N LEU A 220 -9.79 3.05 12.47
CA LEU A 220 -8.57 3.85 12.42
C LEU A 220 -8.60 5.11 13.30
N PRO A 221 -9.68 5.91 13.32
CA PRO A 221 -9.77 7.05 14.24
C PRO A 221 -9.71 6.63 15.72
N GLY A 222 -10.34 5.51 16.05
CA GLY A 222 -10.32 4.92 17.39
C GLY A 222 -8.93 4.39 17.78
N MET A 223 -8.18 3.82 16.82
CA MET A 223 -6.79 3.43 17.03
C MET A 223 -5.94 4.64 17.40
N VAL A 224 -5.98 5.71 16.60
CA VAL A 224 -5.23 6.95 16.87
C VAL A 224 -5.55 7.50 18.26
N TYR A 225 -6.83 7.52 18.62
CA TYR A 225 -7.26 7.97 19.95
C TYR A 225 -6.70 7.11 21.07
N ALA A 226 -6.88 5.80 20.99
CA ALA A 226 -6.49 4.87 22.04
C ALA A 226 -4.98 4.91 22.28
N MET A 227 -4.20 5.17 21.23
CA MET A 227 -2.76 5.38 21.33
C MET A 227 -2.42 6.67 22.07
N ASN A 228 -3.10 7.77 21.75
CA ASN A 228 -2.90 9.06 22.43
C ASN A 228 -3.36 9.05 23.90
N THR A 229 -4.35 8.23 24.27
CA THR A 229 -4.88 8.15 25.65
C THR A 229 -4.33 7.00 26.47
N GLY A 230 -3.39 6.20 25.93
CA GLY A 230 -2.81 5.05 26.63
C GLY A 230 -3.77 3.85 26.81
N THR A 231 -4.92 3.85 26.14
CA THR A 231 -5.91 2.75 26.16
C THR A 231 -5.76 1.81 24.95
N GLY A 232 -4.63 1.89 24.25
CA GLY A 232 -4.35 1.16 23.01
C GLY A 232 -4.52 -0.34 23.13
N SER A 233 -3.93 -0.97 24.15
CA SER A 233 -3.95 -2.43 24.30
C SER A 233 -5.37 -3.01 24.38
N ALA A 234 -6.22 -2.46 25.25
CA ALA A 234 -7.60 -2.91 25.42
C ALA A 234 -8.44 -2.71 24.14
N PHE A 235 -8.27 -1.57 23.47
CA PHE A 235 -8.93 -1.29 22.20
C PHE A 235 -8.51 -2.31 21.13
N MET A 236 -7.21 -2.58 21.00
CA MET A 236 -6.68 -3.53 20.03
C MET A 236 -7.15 -4.97 20.31
N THR A 237 -7.21 -5.41 21.57
CA THR A 237 -7.76 -6.73 21.93
C THR A 237 -9.23 -6.86 21.56
N GLN A 238 -10.04 -5.83 21.81
CA GLN A 238 -11.45 -5.82 21.41
C GLN A 238 -11.59 -5.88 19.88
N MET A 239 -10.80 -5.08 19.17
CA MET A 239 -10.78 -5.02 17.72
C MET A 239 -10.38 -6.36 17.10
N GLN A 240 -9.35 -7.01 17.64
CA GLN A 240 -8.92 -8.35 17.24
C GLN A 240 -10.04 -9.38 17.39
N THR A 241 -10.73 -9.38 18.53
CA THR A 241 -11.83 -10.32 18.81
C THR A 241 -13.00 -10.11 17.86
N GLN A 242 -13.40 -8.85 17.63
CA GLN A 242 -14.45 -8.50 16.68
C GLN A 242 -14.08 -8.93 15.26
N MET A 243 -12.86 -8.60 14.83
CA MET A 243 -12.37 -8.93 13.50
C MET A 243 -12.32 -10.44 13.28
N GLN A 244 -11.78 -11.20 14.23
CA GLN A 244 -11.74 -12.66 14.16
C GLN A 244 -13.14 -13.25 14.00
N THR A 245 -14.12 -12.77 14.77
CA THR A 245 -15.52 -13.20 14.68
C THR A 245 -16.10 -12.92 13.30
N MET A 246 -15.88 -11.73 12.75
CA MET A 246 -16.35 -11.35 11.41
C MET A 246 -15.71 -12.22 10.33
N LEU A 247 -14.39 -12.45 10.40
CA LEU A 247 -13.66 -13.24 9.41
C LEU A 247 -14.02 -14.74 9.46
N MET A 248 -14.30 -15.28 10.65
CA MET A 248 -14.81 -16.66 10.81
C MET A 248 -16.21 -16.83 10.24
N ALA A 249 -17.07 -15.81 10.36
CA ALA A 249 -18.42 -15.82 9.79
C ALA A 249 -18.42 -15.73 8.24
N MET A 250 -17.31 -15.30 7.63
CA MET A 250 -17.18 -15.30 6.17
C MET A 250 -17.04 -16.72 5.64
N ASN A 251 -18.09 -17.17 4.95
CA ASN A 251 -18.22 -18.52 4.42
C ASN A 251 -17.44 -18.68 3.09
N GLY A 252 -16.11 -18.54 3.13
CA GLY A 252 -15.16 -18.79 2.02
C GLY A 252 -15.30 -17.93 0.76
N GLY A 253 -16.45 -17.31 0.52
CA GLY A 253 -16.76 -16.48 -0.63
C GLY A 253 -16.32 -15.03 -0.44
N SER A 254 -16.09 -14.36 -1.57
CA SER A 254 -15.85 -12.93 -1.66
C SER A 254 -17.09 -12.16 -1.19
N GLY A 255 -17.22 -11.92 0.11
CA GLY A 255 -18.19 -10.95 0.62
C GLY A 255 -17.91 -9.58 -0.01
N SER A 256 -18.95 -8.87 -0.43
CA SER A 256 -18.78 -7.49 -0.88
C SER A 256 -18.26 -6.66 0.29
N THR A 257 -17.01 -6.23 0.21
CA THR A 257 -16.35 -5.35 1.19
C THR A 257 -16.66 -3.88 0.94
N THR A 258 -17.30 -3.60 -0.21
CA THR A 258 -17.79 -2.30 -0.63
C THR A 258 -18.51 -1.55 0.50
N PRO A 259 -19.46 -2.12 1.28
CA PRO A 259 -20.13 -1.41 2.37
C PRO A 259 -19.18 -0.90 3.47
N LEU A 260 -18.04 -1.56 3.66
CA LEU A 260 -17.09 -1.17 4.70
C LEU A 260 -16.32 0.10 4.32
N PHE A 261 -16.05 0.28 3.03
CA PHE A 261 -15.33 1.43 2.49
C PHE A 261 -16.26 2.50 1.88
N THR A 262 -17.51 2.18 1.53
CA THR A 262 -18.43 3.13 0.85
C THR A 262 -19.04 4.17 1.77
N ASN A 263 -19.20 3.87 3.06
CA ASN A 263 -19.68 4.83 4.06
C ASN A 263 -18.73 6.04 4.24
N MET A 264 -17.59 6.03 3.54
CA MET A 264 -16.48 6.96 3.70
C MET A 264 -16.15 7.69 2.40
N THR A 265 -16.90 7.43 1.32
CA THR A 265 -16.60 7.87 -0.07
C THR A 265 -16.53 9.38 -0.30
N SER A 266 -16.98 10.22 0.63
CA SER A 266 -16.81 11.67 0.50
C SER A 266 -15.55 12.15 1.24
N SER A 267 -14.74 12.98 0.58
CA SER A 267 -13.61 13.69 1.21
C SER A 267 -14.04 14.66 2.33
N ARG A 268 -15.35 14.86 2.52
CA ARG A 268 -15.96 15.80 3.48
C ARG A 268 -16.41 15.15 4.79
N TYR A 269 -16.21 13.84 4.97
CA TYR A 269 -16.53 13.20 6.25
C TYR A 269 -15.47 13.56 7.30
N PHE A 270 -15.90 14.26 8.34
CA PHE A 270 -15.12 14.50 9.54
C PHE A 270 -15.56 13.52 10.63
N TRP A 271 -14.60 12.95 11.36
CA TRP A 271 -14.89 12.01 12.44
C TRP A 271 -15.10 12.76 13.75
N ASN A 272 -16.22 12.51 14.43
CA ASN A 272 -16.48 13.09 15.75
C ASN A 272 -16.78 11.98 16.77
N TYR A 273 -16.44 12.24 18.03
CA TYR A 273 -16.83 11.39 19.15
C TYR A 273 -18.30 11.61 19.48
N SER A 274 -19.06 10.52 19.40
CA SER A 274 -20.41 10.46 19.96
C SER A 274 -20.45 9.26 20.92
N GLY A 275 -20.11 9.52 22.19
CA GLY A 275 -19.81 8.47 23.18
C GLY A 275 -18.44 7.81 22.94
N SER A 276 -18.26 6.55 23.35
CA SER A 276 -17.01 5.78 23.17
C SER A 276 -16.76 5.30 21.73
N LYS A 277 -17.59 5.73 20.77
CA LYS A 277 -17.48 5.34 19.35
C LYS A 277 -17.38 6.60 18.49
N MET A 278 -16.32 6.68 17.67
CA MET A 278 -16.23 7.71 16.64
C MET A 278 -17.14 7.34 15.48
N LYS A 279 -17.92 8.31 15.01
CA LYS A 279 -18.78 8.15 13.84
C LYS A 279 -18.43 9.20 12.80
N PRO A 280 -18.57 8.91 11.50
CA PRO A 280 -18.46 9.93 10.48
C PRO A 280 -19.63 10.90 10.66
N THR A 281 -19.34 12.18 10.84
CA THR A 281 -20.37 13.23 10.79
C THR A 281 -20.75 13.46 9.34
N GLY A 282 -22.04 13.38 9.03
CA GLY A 282 -22.53 13.66 7.68
C GLY A 282 -22.02 15.02 7.22
N GLY A 283 -21.28 15.06 6.10
CA GLY A 283 -20.68 16.27 5.57
C GLY A 283 -21.77 17.29 5.24
N GLY A 284 -22.06 18.18 6.18
CA GLY A 284 -22.86 19.36 5.93
C GLY A 284 -22.15 20.22 4.89
N THR A 285 -22.91 20.70 3.91
CA THR A 285 -22.49 21.71 2.95
C THR A 285 -21.92 22.92 3.69
N MET A 286 -20.59 23.00 3.83
CA MET A 286 -19.95 24.28 4.08
C MET A 286 -20.02 25.06 2.76
N GLY A 287 -21.01 25.95 2.68
CA GLY A 287 -21.02 26.99 1.68
C GLY A 287 -19.95 28.02 2.02
N MET A 288 -18.98 28.18 1.13
CA MET A 288 -18.38 29.45 0.69
C MET A 288 -17.90 29.27 -0.74
#